data_AF-A0A8T4AM95-F1
#
_entry.id   AF-A0A8T4AM95-F1
#
_cell.length_a   1.000
_cell.length_b   1.000
_cell.length_c   1.000
_cell.angle_alpha   90.00
_cell.angle_beta   90.00
_cell.angle_gamma   90.00
#
_symmetry.space_group_name_H-M   'P 1'
#
loop_
_entity.id
_entity.type
_entity.pdbx_description
1 polymer ?
#
loop_
_entity_poly.entity_id
_entity_poly.type
_entity_poly.pdbx_seq_one_letter_code
_entity_poly.pdbx_strand_id
1 'polypeptide(L)'
;VQVPLSVRDDLLNSEGRSRQLVKKVIKQMQSVSAPYTDLSWRETASWKVNSDNADLKEKGEEDDAEIKPVQDPAAPTQRMQYYKGPNWLRTEAEGGLVRLAQAGTSVSILEDGRFWVTPRQNLLSSLYGLSSLSVDEVIQRLAGDVPGSPYLRSGIAVDVVMEFEEKEEKDSSHTDHDHQHEEDHEPHRYYVIGANEMGQAVPQLWVDVNTAYPTNLIEKFPVNKAEGHQTESKQFGGIIETKFYDYKKIDNIYSMPSRLERVLDNGSIEEVKIDQVKINSGIPDEKFDLALLGDTRRVPKLSEKEDGAEKGKAASQASGEYIYHPLETHEPYSSNPPTSGAHLPFIADWGAYQVPLPLALQVYNLKAGGVVIQYNCRKPCPDTVAKLEGVLERYPEYVLLAPYPLMESKIAVTAWGKLETFDEFDEASIVNFIEINKGIAHHADSGDQSSY
;
A
#
# COMPACT_ATOMS: atom_id res chain seq x y z
N VAL A 1 -1.55 42.26 10.07
CA VAL A 1 -2.49 42.70 9.01
C VAL A 1 -3.78 41.94 9.21
N GLN A 2 -4.90 42.61 9.52
CA GLN A 2 -6.22 41.97 9.56
C GLN A 2 -6.78 42.00 8.13
N VAL A 3 -6.95 40.82 7.53
CA VAL A 3 -7.58 40.69 6.21
C VAL A 3 -9.09 40.99 6.39
N PRO A 4 -9.67 41.91 5.62
CA PRO A 4 -11.10 42.23 5.71
C PRO A 4 -11.98 41.00 5.46
N LEU A 5 -13.07 40.86 6.21
CA LEU A 5 -14.01 39.73 6.09
C LEU A 5 -14.54 39.56 4.66
N SER A 6 -14.78 40.66 3.94
CA SER A 6 -15.21 40.63 2.54
C SER A 6 -14.19 39.97 1.60
N VAL A 7 -12.89 40.15 1.85
CA VAL A 7 -11.82 39.51 1.05
C VAL A 7 -11.75 38.02 1.37
N ARG A 8 -12.00 37.63 2.63
CA ARG A 8 -12.08 36.23 3.05
C ARG A 8 -13.32 35.56 2.45
N ASP A 9 -14.46 36.24 2.41
CA ASP A 9 -15.71 35.72 1.85
C ASP A 9 -15.65 35.63 0.31
N ASP A 10 -14.99 36.56 -0.38
CA ASP A 10 -14.74 36.49 -1.83
C ASP A 10 -13.75 35.36 -2.19
N LEU A 11 -12.72 35.11 -1.36
CA LEU A 11 -11.82 33.95 -1.51
C LEU A 11 -12.54 32.61 -1.30
N LEU A 12 -13.59 32.58 -0.46
CA LEU A 12 -14.39 31.39 -0.21
C LEU A 12 -15.48 31.19 -1.27
N ASN A 13 -15.94 32.26 -1.94
CA ASN A 13 -17.06 32.22 -2.88
C ASN A 13 -16.64 32.26 -4.37
N SER A 14 -15.42 32.68 -4.70
CA SER A 14 -14.91 32.70 -6.07
C SER A 14 -13.92 31.56 -6.32
N GLU A 15 -14.23 30.72 -7.31
CA GLU A 15 -13.34 29.64 -7.71
C GLU A 15 -12.08 30.21 -8.36
N GLY A 16 -10.92 30.05 -7.71
CA GLY A 16 -9.65 30.57 -8.19
C GLY A 16 -9.24 30.00 -9.56
N ARG A 17 -8.40 30.74 -10.30
CA ARG A 17 -7.94 30.37 -11.65
C ARG A 17 -7.32 28.97 -11.71
N SER A 18 -6.50 28.60 -10.73
CA SER A 18 -5.88 27.27 -10.65
C SER A 18 -6.92 26.16 -10.51
N ARG A 19 -7.94 26.38 -9.66
CA ARG A 19 -9.03 25.41 -9.45
C ARG A 19 -9.87 25.22 -10.72
N GLN A 20 -10.18 26.31 -11.42
CA GLN A 20 -10.86 26.24 -12.73
C GLN A 20 -10.03 25.47 -13.77
N LEU A 21 -8.71 25.71 -13.80
CA LEU A 21 -7.81 25.03 -14.71
C LEU A 21 -7.73 23.52 -14.41
N VAL A 22 -7.56 23.13 -13.14
CA VAL A 22 -7.55 21.70 -12.76
C VAL A 22 -8.86 21.01 -13.11
N LYS A 23 -10.01 21.64 -12.85
CA LYS A 23 -11.31 21.10 -13.27
C LYS A 23 -11.39 20.93 -14.78
N LYS A 24 -10.83 21.87 -15.57
CA LYS A 24 -10.77 21.76 -17.03
C LYS A 24 -9.90 20.58 -17.46
N VAL A 25 -8.69 20.44 -16.90
CA VAL A 25 -7.77 19.34 -17.20
C VAL A 25 -8.41 17.99 -16.89
N ILE A 26 -9.01 17.84 -15.70
CA ILE A 26 -9.70 16.60 -15.33
C ILE A 26 -10.85 16.28 -16.29
N LYS A 27 -11.67 17.26 -16.68
CA LYS A 27 -12.75 17.04 -17.67
C LYS A 27 -12.20 16.58 -19.02
N GLN A 28 -11.05 17.12 -19.45
CA GLN A 28 -10.39 16.68 -20.68
C GLN A 28 -9.92 15.22 -20.54
N MET A 29 -9.28 14.85 -19.43
CA MET A 29 -8.89 13.46 -19.14
C MET A 29 -10.10 12.50 -19.08
N GLN A 30 -11.25 12.97 -18.59
CA GLN A 30 -12.47 12.15 -18.57
C GLN A 30 -13.05 11.94 -19.97
N SER A 31 -12.81 12.86 -20.90
CA SER A 31 -13.36 12.78 -22.25
C SER A 31 -12.71 11.69 -23.13
N VAL A 32 -11.51 11.22 -22.75
CA VAL A 32 -10.77 10.22 -23.55
C VAL A 32 -11.21 8.78 -23.27
N SER A 33 -12.08 8.52 -22.30
CA SER A 33 -12.55 7.17 -21.97
C SER A 33 -13.97 7.19 -21.41
N ALA A 34 -14.83 6.26 -21.84
CA ALA A 34 -16.14 6.08 -21.22
C ALA A 34 -16.04 5.60 -19.75
N PRO A 35 -17.04 5.89 -18.90
CA PRO A 35 -17.11 5.35 -17.53
C PRO A 35 -17.31 3.83 -17.51
N TYR A 36 -16.78 3.18 -16.48
CA TYR A 36 -16.91 1.75 -16.21
C TYR A 36 -16.96 1.44 -14.71
N THR A 37 -17.59 0.33 -14.34
CA THR A 37 -17.78 -0.08 -12.92
C THR A 37 -16.63 -0.91 -12.39
N ASP A 38 -16.03 -1.73 -13.26
CA ASP A 38 -14.95 -2.63 -12.90
C ASP A 38 -14.03 -2.91 -14.09
N LEU A 39 -12.79 -3.26 -13.78
CA LEU A 39 -11.71 -3.50 -14.73
C LEU A 39 -10.81 -4.61 -14.19
N SER A 40 -10.41 -5.55 -15.05
CA SER A 40 -9.33 -6.49 -14.75
C SER A 40 -8.35 -6.57 -15.90
N TRP A 41 -7.07 -6.71 -15.60
CA TRP A 41 -6.01 -6.84 -16.60
C TRP A 41 -4.84 -7.63 -16.05
N ARG A 42 -3.98 -8.08 -16.94
CA ARG A 42 -2.72 -8.72 -16.59
C ARG A 42 -1.57 -7.75 -16.84
N GLU A 43 -0.67 -7.69 -15.88
CA GLU A 43 0.63 -7.04 -15.99
C GLU A 43 1.72 -8.10 -16.15
N THR A 44 2.61 -7.93 -17.12
CA THR A 44 3.87 -8.68 -17.21
C THR A 44 5.02 -7.70 -17.00
N ALA A 45 5.73 -7.85 -15.89
CA ALA A 45 6.77 -6.93 -15.44
C ALA A 45 8.16 -7.51 -15.65
N SER A 46 9.05 -6.73 -16.26
CA SER A 46 10.45 -7.09 -16.52
C SER A 46 11.37 -6.00 -15.98
N TRP A 47 12.42 -6.39 -15.25
CA TRP A 47 13.39 -5.45 -14.70
C TRP A 47 14.50 -5.18 -15.71
N LYS A 48 14.81 -3.90 -15.93
CA LYS A 48 16.04 -3.49 -16.64
C LYS A 48 17.15 -3.28 -15.62
N VAL A 49 18.29 -3.92 -15.84
CA VAL A 49 19.52 -3.60 -15.12
C VAL A 49 20.11 -2.35 -15.78
N ASN A 50 20.33 -1.29 -15.01
CA ASN A 50 20.94 -0.07 -15.52
C ASN A 50 22.41 -0.37 -15.88
N SER A 51 22.75 -0.33 -17.16
CA SER A 51 24.10 -0.64 -17.67
C SER A 51 25.13 0.43 -17.32
N ASP A 52 24.71 1.58 -16.80
CA ASP A 52 25.58 2.75 -16.60
C ASP A 52 26.52 2.61 -15.38
N ASN A 53 26.49 1.47 -14.69
CA ASN A 53 27.52 1.07 -13.72
C ASN A 53 28.46 -0.04 -14.24
N ALA A 54 28.35 -0.45 -15.51
CA ALA A 54 29.26 -1.41 -16.12
C ALA A 54 30.64 -0.79 -16.45
N ASP A 55 30.71 0.54 -16.58
CA ASP A 55 31.92 1.26 -17.04
C ASP A 55 32.87 1.71 -15.91
N LEU A 56 32.65 1.29 -14.66
CA LEU A 56 33.64 1.45 -13.58
C LEU A 56 34.69 0.32 -13.54
N LYS A 57 34.69 -0.60 -14.50
CA LYS A 57 35.77 -1.58 -14.69
C LYS A 57 36.87 -1.02 -15.58
N GLU A 58 37.57 0.02 -15.14
CA GLU A 58 38.96 0.30 -15.57
C GLU A 58 39.54 1.50 -14.81
N LYS A 59 39.78 1.31 -13.50
CA LYS A 59 40.89 1.96 -12.79
C LYS A 59 41.12 1.19 -11.50
N GLY A 60 42.19 0.40 -11.52
CA GLY A 60 42.50 -0.56 -10.48
C GLY A 60 42.85 0.09 -9.14
N GLU A 61 42.43 -0.59 -8.09
CA GLU A 61 43.20 -0.83 -6.88
C GLU A 61 42.87 -2.28 -6.46
N GLU A 62 43.92 -3.05 -6.20
CA GLU A 62 43.85 -4.44 -5.74
C GLU A 62 43.24 -4.46 -4.33
N ASP A 63 41.98 -4.90 -4.22
CA ASP A 63 41.45 -5.47 -2.99
C ASP A 63 40.59 -6.68 -3.37
N ASP A 64 40.95 -7.85 -2.82
CA ASP A 64 40.31 -9.16 -3.03
C ASP A 64 38.90 -9.23 -2.40
N ALA A 65 37.97 -8.42 -2.90
CA ALA A 65 36.55 -8.63 -2.72
C ALA A 65 35.97 -9.07 -4.07
N GLU A 66 35.69 -10.36 -4.20
CA GLU A 66 34.97 -10.94 -5.32
C GLU A 66 33.59 -10.27 -5.43
N ILE A 67 33.50 -9.18 -6.21
CA ILE A 67 32.23 -8.52 -6.54
C ILE A 67 31.46 -9.52 -7.41
N LYS A 68 30.59 -10.30 -6.77
CA LYS A 68 29.64 -11.16 -7.47
C LYS A 68 28.73 -10.27 -8.33
N PRO A 69 28.58 -10.57 -9.63
CA PRO A 69 27.65 -9.83 -10.48
C PRO A 69 26.26 -9.84 -9.86
N VAL A 70 25.58 -8.68 -9.93
CA VAL A 70 24.15 -8.55 -9.65
C VAL A 70 23.44 -9.65 -10.43
N GLN A 71 22.63 -10.42 -9.72
CA GLN A 71 21.92 -11.62 -10.18
C GLN A 71 21.29 -11.43 -11.57
N ASP A 72 21.28 -12.51 -12.36
CA ASP A 72 20.53 -12.67 -13.63
C ASP A 72 19.26 -11.80 -13.67
N PRO A 73 18.91 -11.16 -14.80
CA PRO A 73 17.67 -10.42 -14.91
C PRO A 73 16.52 -11.35 -14.51
N ALA A 74 15.88 -11.06 -13.37
CA ALA A 74 14.83 -11.89 -12.83
C ALA A 74 13.79 -12.15 -13.94
N ALA A 75 13.36 -13.41 -14.07
CA ALA A 75 12.35 -13.78 -15.05
C ALA A 75 11.14 -12.84 -14.95
N PRO A 76 10.48 -12.49 -16.07
CA PRO A 76 9.33 -11.61 -16.04
C PRO A 76 8.28 -12.11 -15.05
N THR A 77 7.78 -11.22 -14.18
CA THR A 77 6.76 -11.56 -13.19
C THR A 77 5.38 -11.20 -13.72
N GLN A 78 4.40 -12.09 -13.56
CA GLN A 78 3.02 -11.80 -13.92
C GLN A 78 2.19 -11.42 -12.70
N ARG A 79 1.28 -10.46 -12.89
CA ARG A 79 0.33 -10.02 -11.86
C ARG A 79 -1.04 -9.80 -12.49
N MET A 80 -2.08 -10.33 -11.86
CA MET A 80 -3.45 -9.97 -12.17
C MET A 80 -3.86 -8.76 -11.34
N GLN A 81 -4.40 -7.77 -12.01
CA GLN A 81 -4.91 -6.56 -11.40
C GLN A 81 -6.43 -6.52 -11.55
N TYR A 82 -7.09 -6.06 -10.49
CA TYR A 82 -8.53 -5.86 -10.46
C TYR A 82 -8.81 -4.49 -9.84
N TYR A 83 -9.61 -3.71 -10.54
CA TYR A 83 -10.14 -2.44 -10.05
C TYR A 83 -11.66 -2.54 -10.01
N LYS A 84 -12.25 -2.05 -8.92
CA LYS A 84 -13.68 -1.84 -8.83
C LYS A 84 -13.95 -0.46 -8.27
N GLY A 85 -14.84 0.24 -8.95
CA GLY A 85 -15.22 1.58 -8.59
C GLY A 85 -15.86 1.63 -7.20
N PRO A 86 -15.61 2.71 -6.44
CA PRO A 86 -14.83 3.85 -6.88
C PRO A 86 -13.34 3.74 -6.49
N ASN A 87 -12.92 2.90 -5.53
CA ASN A 87 -11.58 2.96 -4.94
C ASN A 87 -10.98 1.59 -4.54
N TRP A 88 -11.54 0.49 -5.02
CA TRP A 88 -11.01 -0.83 -4.71
C TRP A 88 -9.98 -1.26 -5.74
N LEU A 89 -8.80 -1.65 -5.26
CA LEU A 89 -7.77 -2.25 -6.08
C LEU A 89 -7.31 -3.55 -5.44
N ARG A 90 -7.08 -4.55 -6.28
CA ARG A 90 -6.47 -5.81 -5.90
C ARG A 90 -5.39 -6.19 -6.90
N THR A 91 -4.27 -6.65 -6.36
CA THR A 91 -3.18 -7.25 -7.12
C THR A 91 -2.98 -8.68 -6.64
N GLU A 92 -2.86 -9.61 -7.57
CA GLU A 92 -2.48 -11.00 -7.31
C GLU A 92 -1.21 -11.29 -8.13
N ALA A 93 -0.08 -11.53 -7.47
CA ALA A 93 1.19 -11.81 -8.13
C ALA A 93 1.50 -13.31 -8.16
N GLU A 94 2.35 -13.70 -9.11
CA GLU A 94 3.03 -15.00 -9.08
C GLU A 94 3.81 -15.19 -7.76
N GLY A 95 3.88 -16.42 -7.25
CA GLY A 95 4.39 -16.69 -5.90
C GLY A 95 3.38 -16.35 -4.79
N GLY A 96 2.10 -16.31 -5.13
CA GLY A 96 1.01 -16.16 -4.19
C GLY A 96 0.71 -14.71 -3.84
N LEU A 97 1.65 -13.81 -3.53
CA LEU A 97 1.35 -12.49 -2.95
C LEU A 97 0.03 -11.83 -3.41
N VAL A 98 -0.86 -11.53 -2.47
CA VAL A 98 -2.09 -10.77 -2.73
C VAL A 98 -2.01 -9.42 -2.02
N ARG A 99 -2.40 -8.38 -2.74
CA ARG A 99 -2.56 -7.04 -2.19
C ARG A 99 -3.97 -6.54 -2.41
N LEU A 100 -4.57 -6.00 -1.37
CA LEU A 100 -5.88 -5.35 -1.40
C LEU A 100 -5.71 -3.90 -0.97
N ALA A 101 -6.41 -2.98 -1.63
CA ALA A 101 -6.45 -1.59 -1.23
C ALA A 101 -7.89 -1.06 -1.29
N GLN A 102 -8.32 -0.42 -0.20
CA GLN A 102 -9.65 0.17 -0.04
C GLN A 102 -9.53 1.42 0.82
N ALA A 103 -10.14 2.53 0.38
CA ALA A 103 -10.29 3.77 1.16
C ALA A 103 -8.99 4.30 1.81
N GLY A 104 -7.84 4.17 1.14
CA GLY A 104 -6.56 4.65 1.67
C GLY A 104 -5.86 3.68 2.63
N THR A 105 -6.37 2.46 2.80
CA THR A 105 -5.69 1.37 3.50
C THR A 105 -5.31 0.29 2.49
N SER A 106 -4.10 -0.26 2.61
CA SER A 106 -3.69 -1.43 1.83
C SER A 106 -3.18 -2.57 2.70
N VAL A 107 -3.62 -3.78 2.39
CA VAL A 107 -3.21 -5.02 3.04
C VAL A 107 -2.46 -5.87 2.04
N SER A 108 -1.22 -6.25 2.36
CA SER A 108 -0.41 -7.20 1.59
C SER A 108 -0.32 -8.51 2.33
N ILE A 109 -0.57 -9.63 1.66
CA ILE A 109 -0.64 -10.98 2.22
C ILE A 109 0.30 -11.88 1.42
N LEU A 110 1.30 -12.44 2.10
CA LEU A 110 2.23 -13.40 1.50
C LEU A 110 1.56 -14.74 1.25
N GLU A 111 2.25 -15.64 0.56
CA GLU A 111 1.77 -17.01 0.34
C GLU A 111 1.60 -17.79 1.65
N ASP A 112 2.49 -17.55 2.62
CA ASP A 112 2.51 -18.21 3.93
C ASP A 112 1.52 -17.65 4.95
N GLY A 113 0.62 -16.75 4.53
CA GLY A 113 -0.41 -16.14 5.37
C GLY A 113 0.05 -14.96 6.24
N ARG A 114 1.34 -14.60 6.25
CA ARG A 114 1.78 -13.34 6.89
C ARG A 114 1.22 -12.15 6.12
N PHE A 115 0.80 -11.12 6.84
CA PHE A 115 0.25 -9.92 6.21
C PHE A 115 0.70 -8.65 6.91
N TRP A 116 0.66 -7.56 6.16
CA TRP A 116 1.01 -6.22 6.61
C TRP A 116 -0.04 -5.24 6.13
N VAL A 117 -0.42 -4.32 7.00
CA VAL A 117 -1.42 -3.28 6.73
C VAL A 117 -0.72 -1.94 6.75
N THR A 118 -0.92 -1.17 5.70
CA THR A 118 -0.34 0.17 5.54
C THR A 118 -1.45 1.18 5.30
N PRO A 119 -1.44 2.32 6.01
CA PRO A 119 -2.17 3.48 5.54
C PRO A 119 -1.47 3.96 4.26
N ARG A 120 -2.12 3.80 3.12
CA ARG A 120 -1.59 4.16 1.81
C ARG A 120 -2.68 4.72 0.91
N GLN A 121 -2.47 5.96 0.47
CA GLN A 121 -3.13 6.49 -0.71
C GLN A 121 -2.57 5.80 -1.95
N ASN A 122 -3.46 5.28 -2.80
CA ASN A 122 -3.10 4.69 -4.08
C ASN A 122 -3.66 5.62 -5.17
N LEU A 123 -2.82 6.52 -5.68
CA LEU A 123 -3.25 7.49 -6.69
C LEU A 123 -3.45 6.83 -8.05
N LEU A 124 -2.69 5.76 -8.33
CA LEU A 124 -2.82 4.98 -9.55
C LEU A 124 -4.25 4.41 -9.74
N SER A 125 -4.89 3.91 -8.67
CA SER A 125 -6.28 3.45 -8.75
C SER A 125 -7.28 4.58 -9.05
N SER A 126 -6.97 5.81 -8.61
CA SER A 126 -7.79 6.99 -8.92
C SER A 126 -7.68 7.37 -10.40
N LEU A 127 -6.53 7.13 -11.04
CA LEU A 127 -6.37 7.36 -12.48
C LEU A 127 -7.11 6.32 -13.31
N TYR A 128 -7.09 5.04 -12.93
CA TYR A 128 -7.92 4.03 -13.61
C TYR A 128 -9.40 4.40 -13.48
N GLY A 129 -9.87 4.73 -12.28
CA GLY A 129 -11.27 5.10 -12.03
C GLY A 129 -11.75 6.44 -12.57
N LEU A 130 -10.87 7.25 -13.18
CA LEU A 130 -11.09 8.67 -13.42
C LEU A 130 -12.35 8.98 -14.24
N SER A 131 -12.67 8.17 -15.26
CA SER A 131 -13.85 8.39 -16.11
C SER A 131 -15.18 8.14 -15.38
N SER A 132 -15.16 7.41 -14.26
CA SER A 132 -16.36 7.02 -13.50
C SER A 132 -16.63 7.91 -12.29
N LEU A 133 -15.77 8.87 -12.01
CA LEU A 133 -15.86 9.76 -10.85
C LEU A 133 -16.36 11.15 -11.26
N SER A 134 -16.99 11.87 -10.33
CA SER A 134 -17.20 13.30 -10.52
C SER A 134 -15.86 14.05 -10.47
N VAL A 135 -15.81 15.23 -11.09
CA VAL A 135 -14.59 16.06 -11.11
C VAL A 135 -14.12 16.40 -9.68
N ASP A 136 -15.04 16.73 -8.77
CA ASP A 136 -14.67 17.08 -7.40
C ASP A 136 -14.18 15.86 -6.60
N GLU A 137 -14.73 14.66 -6.83
CA GLU A 137 -14.20 13.42 -6.24
C GLU A 137 -12.79 13.10 -6.73
N VAL A 138 -12.49 13.28 -8.03
CA VAL A 138 -11.13 13.11 -8.57
C VAL A 138 -10.18 14.06 -7.84
N ILE A 139 -10.56 15.34 -7.70
CA ILE A 139 -9.73 16.32 -7.02
C ILE A 139 -9.49 15.94 -5.56
N GLN A 140 -10.53 15.58 -4.82
CA GLN A 140 -10.43 15.17 -3.42
C GLN A 140 -9.46 13.99 -3.25
N ARG A 141 -9.51 13.02 -4.15
CA ARG A 141 -8.65 11.82 -4.13
C ARG A 141 -7.21 12.13 -4.50
N LEU A 142 -6.98 12.95 -5.51
CA LEU A 142 -5.65 13.41 -5.87
C LEU A 142 -5.03 14.21 -4.72
N ALA A 143 -5.82 15.05 -4.04
CA ALA A 143 -5.38 15.81 -2.86
C ALA A 143 -5.09 14.96 -1.61
N GLY A 144 -5.49 13.68 -1.60
CA GLY A 144 -5.29 12.77 -0.47
C GLY A 144 -6.30 12.94 0.68
N ASP A 145 -7.40 13.66 0.47
CA ASP A 145 -8.44 13.92 1.48
C ASP A 145 -9.54 12.84 1.44
N VAL A 146 -9.15 11.58 1.67
CA VAL A 146 -10.08 10.43 1.65
C VAL A 146 -10.65 10.21 3.05
N PRO A 147 -12.00 10.15 3.22
CA PRO A 147 -12.63 9.89 4.52
C PRO A 147 -12.09 8.60 5.16
N GLY A 148 -11.62 8.71 6.41
CA GLY A 148 -11.08 7.59 7.18
C GLY A 148 -9.57 7.37 7.05
N SER A 149 -8.82 8.21 6.33
CA SER A 149 -7.35 8.19 6.33
C SER A 149 -6.77 9.11 7.41
N PRO A 150 -6.20 8.58 8.52
CA PRO A 150 -5.53 9.42 9.52
C PRO A 150 -4.18 10.00 9.05
N TYR A 151 -3.74 9.71 7.82
CA TYR A 151 -2.41 10.07 7.32
C TYR A 151 -2.49 10.83 5.98
N LEU A 152 -2.57 12.16 6.06
CA LEU A 152 -2.60 13.12 4.94
C LEU A 152 -1.27 13.22 4.14
N ARG A 153 -0.37 12.23 4.16
CA ARG A 153 1.05 12.46 3.79
C ARG A 153 1.45 12.20 2.34
N SER A 154 0.53 11.86 1.42
CA SER A 154 0.89 11.47 0.03
C SER A 154 -0.02 12.02 -1.08
N GLY A 155 -0.79 13.08 -0.83
CA GLY A 155 -1.60 13.74 -1.85
C GLY A 155 -0.80 14.66 -2.78
N ILE A 156 -1.35 14.93 -3.96
CA ILE A 156 -0.88 15.94 -4.91
C ILE A 156 -1.42 17.31 -4.49
N ALA A 157 -0.59 18.35 -4.57
CA ALA A 157 -1.03 19.73 -4.39
C ALA A 157 -1.86 20.18 -5.60
N VAL A 158 -3.12 19.76 -5.66
CA VAL A 158 -4.03 19.94 -6.81
C VAL A 158 -4.31 21.40 -7.18
N ASP A 159 -4.14 22.35 -6.25
CA ASP A 159 -4.31 23.78 -6.56
C ASP A 159 -3.04 24.41 -7.16
N VAL A 160 -1.97 23.63 -7.33
CA VAL A 160 -0.78 23.99 -8.10
C VAL A 160 -0.88 23.28 -9.44
N VAL A 161 -1.18 24.04 -10.49
CA VAL A 161 -1.22 23.55 -11.87
C VAL A 161 -0.49 24.53 -12.78
N MET A 162 0.37 23.99 -13.64
CA MET A 162 1.17 24.76 -14.58
C MET A 162 1.17 24.10 -15.96
N GLU A 163 1.35 24.91 -16.99
CA GLU A 163 1.62 24.43 -18.35
C GLU A 163 3.13 24.42 -18.53
N PHE A 164 3.67 23.27 -18.92
CA PHE A 164 5.07 23.04 -19.21
C PHE A 164 5.22 22.77 -20.71
N GLU A 165 6.20 23.42 -21.32
CA GLU A 165 6.54 23.26 -22.74
C GLU A 165 7.93 22.65 -22.80
N GLU A 166 8.02 21.47 -23.41
CA GLU A 166 9.27 20.76 -23.61
C GLU A 166 10.12 21.56 -24.59
N LYS A 167 11.29 22.03 -24.13
CA LYS A 167 12.24 22.73 -24.99
C LYS A 167 12.98 21.68 -25.80
N GLU A 168 12.94 21.79 -27.13
CA GLU A 168 13.84 21.00 -27.97
C GLU A 168 15.30 21.29 -27.56
N GLU A 169 16.03 20.25 -27.14
CA GLU A 169 17.48 20.31 -27.08
C GLU A 169 17.99 20.45 -28.53
N LYS A 170 18.27 21.67 -28.96
CA LYS A 170 19.07 21.90 -30.15
C LYS A 170 20.46 21.36 -29.87
N ASP A 171 20.73 20.14 -30.33
CA ASP A 171 22.05 19.54 -30.31
C ASP A 171 23.01 20.46 -31.08
N SER A 172 23.77 21.28 -30.36
CA SER A 172 24.66 22.29 -30.92
C SER A 172 25.96 21.69 -31.48
N SER A 173 26.00 20.37 -31.73
CA SER A 173 27.22 19.66 -32.11
C SER A 173 27.33 19.31 -33.60
N HIS A 174 26.31 19.57 -34.44
CA HIS A 174 26.41 19.36 -35.90
C HIS A 174 26.08 20.64 -36.68
N THR A 175 27.09 21.48 -36.89
CA THR A 175 27.11 22.40 -38.02
C THR A 175 27.42 21.60 -39.28
N ASP A 176 26.39 21.08 -39.94
CA ASP A 176 26.48 20.77 -41.37
C ASP A 176 25.32 21.46 -42.10
N HIS A 177 25.70 22.24 -43.10
CA HIS A 177 24.81 22.94 -44.01
C HIS A 177 24.09 21.92 -44.90
N ASP A 178 22.81 21.68 -44.65
CA ASP A 178 21.84 21.49 -45.72
C ASP A 178 20.41 21.75 -45.20
N HIS A 179 19.82 22.84 -45.69
CA HIS A 179 18.40 23.11 -45.51
C HIS A 179 17.60 22.22 -46.46
N GLN A 180 16.75 21.33 -45.93
CA GLN A 180 15.35 21.22 -46.35
C GLN A 180 14.59 20.18 -45.50
N HIS A 181 13.45 20.62 -44.98
CA HIS A 181 12.52 19.97 -44.04
C HIS A 181 12.84 20.15 -42.54
N GLU A 182 12.80 21.39 -42.07
CA GLU A 182 12.28 21.65 -40.71
C GLU A 182 10.78 21.32 -40.76
N GLU A 183 10.40 20.11 -40.32
CA GLU A 183 9.02 19.92 -39.85
C GLU A 183 8.89 20.81 -38.61
N ASP A 184 8.07 21.86 -38.69
CA ASP A 184 7.64 22.65 -37.53
C ASP A 184 6.91 21.73 -36.55
N HIS A 185 7.65 20.98 -35.73
CA HIS A 185 7.09 20.26 -34.62
C HIS A 185 6.77 21.29 -33.53
N GLU A 186 5.48 21.59 -33.35
CA GLU A 186 5.06 22.36 -32.17
C GLU A 186 5.60 21.65 -30.92
N PRO A 187 6.24 22.39 -29.99
CA PRO A 187 6.81 21.79 -28.81
C PRO A 187 5.74 21.06 -28.00
N HIS A 188 6.08 19.88 -27.49
CA HIS A 188 5.16 19.09 -26.68
C HIS A 188 4.81 19.84 -25.39
N ARG A 189 3.51 19.94 -25.10
CA ARG A 189 2.99 20.68 -23.94
C ARG A 189 2.30 19.74 -22.96
N TYR A 190 2.52 20.00 -21.67
CA TYR A 190 1.99 19.21 -20.56
C TYR A 190 1.34 20.13 -19.52
N TYR A 191 0.22 19.70 -18.95
CA TYR A 191 -0.23 20.19 -17.66
C TYR A 191 0.47 19.39 -16.56
N VAL A 192 1.09 20.07 -15.61
CA VAL A 192 1.66 19.47 -14.40
C VAL A 192 0.82 19.90 -13.21
N ILE A 193 0.19 18.94 -12.54
CA ILE A 193 -0.60 19.13 -11.31
C ILE A 193 0.27 18.65 -10.13
N GLY A 194 0.59 19.55 -9.20
CA GLY A 194 1.52 19.29 -8.10
C GLY A 194 2.62 20.35 -8.00
N ALA A 195 3.59 20.14 -7.10
CA ALA A 195 4.61 21.15 -6.80
C ALA A 195 5.48 21.52 -8.02
N ASN A 196 5.99 22.75 -8.00
CA ASN A 196 6.44 23.53 -9.15
C ASN A 196 7.96 23.48 -9.44
N GLU A 197 8.74 22.67 -8.72
CA GLU A 197 10.20 22.59 -8.89
C GLU A 197 10.62 21.23 -9.45
N MET A 198 11.31 21.26 -10.59
CA MET A 198 11.91 20.09 -11.22
C MET A 198 12.92 19.44 -10.26
N GLY A 199 12.86 18.11 -10.09
CA GLY A 199 13.78 17.37 -9.20
C GLY A 199 13.38 17.32 -7.72
N GLN A 200 12.23 17.90 -7.33
CA GLN A 200 11.70 17.65 -5.99
C GLN A 200 11.00 16.29 -5.92
N ALA A 201 11.37 15.53 -4.89
CA ALA A 201 10.74 14.28 -4.48
C ALA A 201 9.33 14.49 -3.89
N VAL A 202 8.38 14.96 -4.71
CA VAL A 202 7.00 15.32 -4.32
C VAL A 202 5.97 14.73 -5.29
N PRO A 203 4.75 14.41 -4.82
CA PRO A 203 3.72 13.85 -5.69
C PRO A 203 3.28 14.82 -6.80
N GLN A 204 3.18 14.31 -8.03
CA GLN A 204 2.80 15.07 -9.23
C GLN A 204 2.01 14.19 -10.22
N LEU A 205 1.17 14.83 -11.03
CA LEU A 205 0.50 14.22 -12.18
C LEU A 205 0.74 15.07 -13.43
N TRP A 206 1.29 14.44 -14.46
CA TRP A 206 1.55 15.05 -15.76
C TRP A 206 0.50 14.58 -16.76
N VAL A 207 -0.02 15.50 -17.55
CA VAL A 207 -1.08 15.27 -18.53
C VAL A 207 -0.71 15.96 -19.83
N ASP A 208 -0.67 15.22 -20.93
CA ASP A 208 -0.41 15.79 -22.26
C ASP A 208 -1.56 16.71 -22.69
N VAL A 209 -1.25 17.93 -23.10
CA VAL A 209 -2.25 18.98 -23.38
C VAL A 209 -3.10 18.64 -24.62
N ASN A 210 -2.52 17.93 -25.58
CA ASN A 210 -3.13 17.69 -26.89
C ASN A 210 -4.03 16.45 -26.88
N THR A 211 -3.57 15.40 -26.19
CA THR A 211 -4.25 14.09 -26.12
C THR A 211 -5.09 13.93 -24.86
N ALA A 212 -4.85 14.76 -23.83
CA ALA A 212 -5.45 14.67 -22.50
C ALA A 212 -5.15 13.36 -21.75
N TYR A 213 -4.16 12.59 -22.18
CA TYR A 213 -3.72 11.39 -21.48
C TYR A 213 -2.78 11.73 -20.31
N PRO A 214 -2.93 11.06 -19.15
CA PRO A 214 -1.87 11.02 -18.16
C PRO A 214 -0.58 10.49 -18.80
N THR A 215 0.56 11.13 -18.52
CA THR A 215 1.86 10.67 -19.00
C THR A 215 2.71 10.16 -17.86
N ASN A 216 2.76 10.88 -16.73
CA ASN A 216 3.56 10.49 -15.57
C ASN A 216 2.75 10.70 -14.28
N LEU A 217 2.82 9.74 -13.36
CA LEU A 217 2.34 9.85 -11.99
C LEU A 217 3.51 9.62 -11.04
N ILE A 218 3.86 10.62 -10.26
CA ILE A 218 4.90 10.53 -9.24
C ILE A 218 4.20 10.38 -7.89
N GLU A 219 4.50 9.29 -7.17
CA GLU A 219 3.97 9.01 -5.85
C GLU A 219 5.11 8.96 -4.84
N LYS A 220 4.89 9.58 -3.67
CA LYS A 220 5.82 9.50 -2.54
C LYS A 220 5.24 8.62 -1.44
N PHE A 221 6.00 7.61 -1.03
CA PHE A 221 5.73 6.73 0.10
C PHE A 221 6.64 7.10 1.28
N PRO A 222 6.09 7.31 2.48
CA PRO A 222 6.92 7.45 3.67
C PRO A 222 7.65 6.13 3.94
N VAL A 223 8.97 6.15 3.89
CA VAL A 223 9.81 5.05 4.38
C VAL A 223 10.32 5.46 5.75
N ASN A 224 9.76 4.90 6.80
CA ASN A 224 10.39 4.97 8.11
C ASN A 224 11.55 3.96 8.11
N LYS A 225 12.79 4.43 7.97
CA LYS A 225 13.96 3.61 8.28
C LYS A 225 14.09 3.55 9.80
N ALA A 226 14.24 2.34 10.35
CA ALA A 226 14.78 2.20 11.69
C ALA A 226 16.28 2.58 11.62
N GLU A 227 16.67 3.65 12.31
CA GLU A 227 18.10 3.90 12.55
C GLU A 227 18.58 2.86 13.58
N GLY A 228 19.28 1.81 13.11
CA GLY A 228 19.80 0.79 14.02
C GLY A 228 20.58 -0.34 13.34
N HIS A 229 21.89 -0.30 13.51
CA HIS A 229 22.90 -1.38 13.40
C HIS A 229 23.09 -2.14 12.07
N GLN A 230 24.16 -1.72 11.37
CA GLN A 230 25.10 -2.53 10.60
C GLN A 230 24.58 -3.81 9.93
N THR A 231 23.72 -3.63 8.94
CA THR A 231 23.80 -4.39 7.70
C THR A 231 23.66 -3.38 6.57
N GLU A 232 24.44 -3.52 5.51
CA GLU A 232 24.37 -2.63 4.34
C GLU A 232 22.92 -2.49 3.91
N SER A 233 22.34 -1.32 4.17
CA SER A 233 20.93 -1.05 3.97
C SER A 233 20.62 -1.23 2.49
N LYS A 234 19.93 -2.30 2.11
CA LYS A 234 19.25 -2.34 0.81
C LYS A 234 18.21 -1.22 0.85
N GLN A 235 18.56 -0.09 0.25
CA GLN A 235 17.82 1.15 0.28
C GLN A 235 16.42 0.94 -0.32
N PHE A 236 15.39 0.79 0.51
CA PHE A 236 14.03 1.15 0.10
C PHE A 236 13.92 2.66 0.21
N GLY A 237 13.71 3.34 -0.92
CA GLY A 237 13.32 4.73 -0.93
C GLY A 237 11.82 4.87 -1.20
N GLY A 238 11.38 6.11 -1.16
CA GLY A 238 9.99 6.48 -1.01
C GLY A 238 9.40 7.10 -2.26
N ILE A 239 9.93 6.90 -3.45
CA ILE A 239 9.42 7.53 -4.68
C ILE A 239 9.22 6.46 -5.74
N ILE A 240 8.01 6.45 -6.31
CA ILE A 240 7.71 5.69 -7.53
C ILE A 240 7.18 6.67 -8.56
N GLU A 241 7.84 6.73 -9.71
CA GLU A 241 7.28 7.34 -10.91
C GLU A 241 6.69 6.24 -11.79
N THR A 242 5.42 6.35 -12.13
CA THR A 242 4.76 5.50 -13.13
C THR A 242 4.53 6.32 -14.39
N LYS A 243 5.20 5.94 -15.48
CA LYS A 243 5.00 6.54 -16.80
C LYS A 243 4.07 5.66 -17.64
N PHE A 244 3.17 6.29 -18.38
CA PHE A 244 2.12 5.65 -19.15
C PHE A 244 2.40 5.80 -20.64
N TYR A 245 2.32 4.70 -21.37
CA TYR A 245 2.60 4.67 -22.80
C TYR A 245 1.54 3.90 -23.58
N ASP A 246 1.53 4.17 -24.89
CA ASP A 246 0.87 3.34 -25.89
C ASP A 246 -0.62 3.14 -25.55
N TYR A 247 -1.34 4.24 -25.31
CA TYR A 247 -2.77 4.22 -25.03
C TYR A 247 -3.54 3.59 -26.18
N LYS A 248 -4.39 2.60 -25.87
CA LYS A 248 -5.22 1.88 -26.83
C LYS A 248 -6.68 2.06 -26.50
N LYS A 249 -7.49 2.12 -27.57
CA LYS A 249 -8.94 2.05 -27.46
C LYS A 249 -9.40 0.59 -27.40
N ILE A 250 -10.19 0.28 -26.39
CA ILE A 250 -10.88 -1.00 -26.21
C ILE A 250 -12.36 -0.77 -26.55
N ASP A 251 -12.90 -1.59 -27.44
CA ASP A 251 -14.25 -1.44 -28.00
C ASP A 251 -14.53 -0.04 -28.59
N ASN A 252 -13.48 0.65 -29.05
CA ASN A 252 -13.48 2.04 -29.53
C ASN A 252 -13.96 3.11 -28.52
N ILE A 253 -14.30 2.75 -27.27
CA ILE A 253 -14.90 3.66 -26.30
C ILE A 253 -14.08 3.82 -25.01
N TYR A 254 -13.39 2.78 -24.56
CA TYR A 254 -12.55 2.83 -23.36
C TYR A 254 -11.10 3.05 -23.75
N SER A 255 -10.36 3.83 -22.98
CA SER A 255 -8.92 4.04 -23.21
C SER A 255 -8.10 3.53 -22.04
N MET A 256 -7.01 2.83 -22.34
CA MET A 256 -6.08 2.29 -21.34
C MET A 256 -4.66 2.27 -21.90
N PRO A 257 -3.62 2.58 -21.11
CA PRO A 257 -2.24 2.36 -21.51
C PRO A 257 -1.98 0.87 -21.74
N SER A 258 -1.18 0.54 -22.75
CA SER A 258 -0.77 -0.86 -23.00
C SER A 258 0.64 -1.16 -22.49
N ARG A 259 1.37 -0.13 -22.05
CA ARG A 259 2.69 -0.25 -21.44
C ARG A 259 2.87 0.80 -20.34
N LEU A 260 3.55 0.41 -19.26
CA LEU A 260 4.02 1.31 -18.21
C LEU A 260 5.54 1.16 -18.05
N GLU A 261 6.16 2.21 -17.53
CA GLU A 261 7.50 2.17 -16.96
C GLU A 261 7.39 2.63 -15.49
N ARG A 262 7.90 1.83 -14.54
CA ARG A 262 7.96 2.21 -13.14
C ARG A 262 9.39 2.43 -12.72
N VAL A 263 9.72 3.66 -12.35
CA VAL A 263 11.03 4.05 -11.84
C VAL A 263 10.96 4.15 -10.32
N LEU A 264 11.79 3.36 -9.62
CA LEU A 264 11.93 3.43 -8.17
C LEU A 264 13.24 4.13 -7.81
N ASP A 265 13.19 5.04 -6.83
CA ASP A 265 14.27 5.83 -6.22
C ASP A 265 15.65 5.82 -6.92
N ASN A 266 16.38 4.69 -6.80
CA ASN A 266 17.76 4.48 -7.20
C ASN A 266 17.94 4.20 -8.72
N GLY A 267 16.91 4.47 -9.51
CA GLY A 267 16.91 4.23 -10.96
C GLY A 267 16.61 2.79 -11.35
N SER A 268 16.02 1.98 -10.46
CA SER A 268 15.50 0.67 -10.84
C SER A 268 14.28 0.86 -11.72
N ILE A 269 14.31 0.30 -12.93
CA ILE A 269 13.24 0.44 -13.92
C ILE A 269 12.54 -0.90 -14.12
N GLU A 270 11.24 -0.94 -13.82
CA GLU A 270 10.34 -2.04 -14.16
C GLU A 270 9.52 -1.65 -15.40
N GLU A 271 9.75 -2.35 -16.51
CA GLU A 271 8.87 -2.25 -17.68
C GLU A 271 7.68 -3.17 -17.51
N VAL A 272 6.48 -2.64 -17.72
CA VAL A 272 5.23 -3.39 -17.52
C VAL A 272 4.43 -3.41 -18.80
N LYS A 273 4.18 -4.59 -19.34
CA LYS A 273 3.21 -4.79 -20.42
C LYS A 273 1.82 -5.07 -19.85
N ILE A 274 0.80 -4.39 -20.38
CA ILE A 274 -0.60 -4.61 -20.03
C ILE A 274 -1.31 -5.37 -21.14
N ASP A 275 -1.99 -6.46 -20.78
CA ASP A 275 -2.87 -7.20 -21.69
C ASP A 275 -4.05 -7.87 -20.95
N GLN A 276 -4.85 -8.67 -21.68
CA GLN A 276 -6.04 -9.37 -21.16
C GLN A 276 -7.05 -8.47 -20.45
N VAL A 277 -7.19 -7.23 -20.94
CA VAL A 277 -8.09 -6.25 -20.35
C VAL A 277 -9.54 -6.69 -20.50
N LYS A 278 -10.29 -6.67 -19.40
CA LYS A 278 -11.75 -6.90 -19.35
C LYS A 278 -12.40 -5.76 -18.59
N ILE A 279 -13.49 -5.24 -19.13
CA ILE A 279 -14.22 -4.07 -18.63
C ILE A 279 -15.65 -4.50 -18.32
N ASN A 280 -16.22 -4.02 -17.21
CA ASN A 280 -17.60 -4.30 -16.78
C ASN A 280 -17.92 -5.81 -16.75
N SER A 281 -16.98 -6.58 -16.20
CA SER A 281 -17.05 -8.04 -16.12
C SER A 281 -17.86 -8.55 -14.93
N GLY A 282 -18.29 -7.67 -14.03
CA GLY A 282 -19.10 -8.02 -12.86
C GLY A 282 -18.27 -8.64 -11.73
N ILE A 283 -17.12 -8.06 -11.42
CA ILE A 283 -16.25 -8.54 -10.33
C ILE A 283 -17.01 -8.46 -8.99
N PRO A 284 -17.09 -9.55 -8.20
CA PRO A 284 -17.79 -9.57 -6.91
C PRO A 284 -17.13 -8.66 -5.86
N ASP A 285 -17.93 -8.04 -4.99
CA ASP A 285 -17.46 -7.14 -3.91
C ASP A 285 -16.57 -7.89 -2.92
N GLU A 286 -16.89 -9.15 -2.66
CA GLU A 286 -16.18 -10.02 -1.72
C GLU A 286 -14.70 -10.19 -2.10
N LYS A 287 -14.31 -9.97 -3.35
CA LYS A 287 -12.91 -10.03 -3.81
C LYS A 287 -12.05 -8.91 -3.22
N PHE A 288 -12.67 -7.81 -2.78
CA PHE A 288 -11.99 -6.61 -2.27
C PHE A 288 -12.15 -6.37 -0.77
N ASP A 289 -13.01 -7.14 -0.10
CA ASP A 289 -13.28 -6.99 1.32
C ASP A 289 -12.02 -7.29 2.16
N LEU A 290 -11.49 -6.26 2.81
CA LEU A 290 -10.30 -6.34 3.67
C LEU A 290 -10.53 -7.20 4.92
N ALA A 291 -11.75 -7.21 5.47
CA ALA A 291 -12.11 -8.03 6.61
C ALA A 291 -12.28 -9.52 6.24
N LEU A 292 -12.48 -9.82 4.95
CA LEU A 292 -12.46 -11.18 4.39
C LEU A 292 -11.15 -11.55 3.68
N LEU A 293 -10.19 -10.60 3.61
CA LEU A 293 -8.97 -10.67 2.79
C LEU A 293 -9.21 -11.15 1.34
N GLY A 294 -10.38 -10.88 0.79
CA GLY A 294 -10.83 -11.29 -0.54
C GLY A 294 -10.46 -12.70 -1.00
N ASP A 295 -11.24 -13.71 -0.63
CA ASP A 295 -11.13 -15.14 -1.04
C ASP A 295 -9.72 -15.73 -1.03
N THR A 296 -8.77 -15.13 -0.31
CA THR A 296 -7.37 -15.59 -0.32
C THR A 296 -7.22 -16.94 0.37
N ARG A 297 -8.11 -17.27 1.32
CA ARG A 297 -8.14 -18.54 2.08
C ARG A 297 -6.77 -19.02 2.57
N ARG A 298 -5.82 -18.09 2.79
CA ARG A 298 -4.44 -18.44 3.14
C ARG A 298 -4.33 -18.68 4.63
N VAL A 299 -4.25 -19.94 5.00
CA VAL A 299 -3.98 -20.29 6.39
C VAL A 299 -2.48 -20.09 6.65
N PRO A 300 -2.08 -19.41 7.74
CA PRO A 300 -0.69 -19.25 8.08
C PRO A 300 -0.02 -20.61 8.26
N LYS A 301 1.22 -20.74 7.76
CA LYS A 301 2.03 -21.92 8.08
C LYS A 301 2.32 -21.90 9.59
N LEU A 302 2.07 -23.01 10.27
CA LEU A 302 2.41 -23.19 11.68
C LEU A 302 3.70 -23.98 11.84
N SER A 303 4.45 -23.71 12.92
CA SER A 303 5.61 -24.51 13.28
C SER A 303 5.17 -25.95 13.54
N GLU A 304 5.95 -26.94 13.09
CA GLU A 304 5.71 -28.33 13.47
C GLU A 304 5.80 -28.44 14.99
N LYS A 305 4.71 -28.89 15.63
CA LYS A 305 4.74 -29.21 17.06
C LYS A 305 5.67 -30.40 17.22
N GLU A 306 6.66 -30.34 18.10
CA GLU A 306 7.19 -31.57 18.69
C GLU A 306 5.99 -32.32 19.30
N ASP A 307 5.74 -33.54 18.84
CA ASP A 307 4.61 -34.38 19.25
C ASP A 307 4.52 -34.45 20.78
N GLY A 308 3.52 -33.76 21.36
CA GLY A 308 3.32 -33.78 22.81
C GLY A 308 2.46 -32.65 23.44
N ALA A 309 2.02 -31.64 22.69
CA ALA A 309 1.18 -30.58 23.27
C ALA A 309 -0.30 -30.98 23.33
N GLU A 310 -0.73 -31.51 24.48
CA GLU A 310 -2.14 -31.53 24.90
C GLU A 310 -2.78 -30.14 24.74
N LYS A 311 -4.09 -30.10 24.48
CA LYS A 311 -4.89 -28.87 24.50
C LYS A 311 -4.61 -28.10 25.81
N GLY A 312 -3.98 -26.94 25.73
CA GLY A 312 -3.88 -25.99 26.85
C GLY A 312 -2.48 -25.65 27.39
N LYS A 313 -1.37 -26.06 26.77
CA LYS A 313 -0.02 -25.58 27.17
C LYS A 313 0.86 -25.20 25.98
N ALA A 314 1.42 -23.99 26.02
CA ALA A 314 2.41 -23.49 25.07
C ALA A 314 3.80 -24.10 25.32
N ALA A 315 4.52 -24.38 24.24
CA ALA A 315 5.90 -24.85 24.23
C ALA A 315 6.90 -23.73 24.62
N SER A 316 8.06 -24.12 25.14
CA SER A 316 9.09 -23.26 25.76
C SER A 316 9.77 -22.28 24.80
N GLN A 317 10.13 -21.11 25.34
CA GLN A 317 10.60 -19.88 24.66
C GLN A 317 12.12 -19.80 24.49
N ALA A 318 12.58 -19.14 23.41
CA ALA A 318 13.98 -18.74 23.22
C ALA A 318 14.10 -17.24 22.88
N SER A 319 15.13 -16.61 23.45
CA SER A 319 15.46 -15.18 23.38
C SER A 319 16.01 -14.76 22.01
N GLY A 320 15.20 -14.02 21.25
CA GLY A 320 15.55 -13.40 19.96
C GLY A 320 14.31 -12.83 19.24
N GLU A 321 13.34 -12.31 19.99
CA GLU A 321 11.95 -12.18 19.54
C GLU A 321 11.62 -10.91 18.72
N TYR A 322 12.47 -9.88 18.71
CA TYR A 322 12.13 -8.65 17.98
C TYR A 322 12.42 -8.77 16.49
N ILE A 323 11.37 -8.54 15.70
CA ILE A 323 11.47 -8.19 14.28
C ILE A 323 11.17 -6.70 14.13
N TYR A 324 11.65 -6.06 13.07
CA TYR A 324 11.45 -4.63 12.84
C TYR A 324 10.48 -4.32 11.70
N HIS A 325 10.03 -5.35 10.98
CA HIS A 325 9.00 -5.24 9.96
C HIS A 325 8.09 -6.49 9.95
N PRO A 326 6.76 -6.40 9.83
CA PRO A 326 5.91 -7.61 9.94
C PRO A 326 5.99 -8.64 8.82
N LEU A 327 6.68 -8.30 7.73
CA LEU A 327 7.02 -9.26 6.67
C LEU A 327 8.45 -9.81 6.80
N GLU A 328 9.21 -9.39 7.81
CA GLU A 328 10.53 -9.94 8.11
C GLU A 328 10.42 -11.45 8.38
N THR A 329 11.36 -12.22 7.85
CA THR A 329 11.37 -13.67 8.01
C THR A 329 11.70 -14.02 9.46
N HIS A 330 10.89 -14.89 10.05
CA HIS A 330 11.09 -15.44 11.38
C HIS A 330 10.53 -16.87 11.42
N GLU A 331 10.82 -17.61 12.48
CA GLU A 331 10.22 -18.94 12.68
C GLU A 331 8.68 -18.84 12.71
N PRO A 332 7.97 -19.74 12.02
CA PRO A 332 6.51 -19.75 12.03
C PRO A 332 5.94 -19.80 13.46
N TYR A 333 4.80 -19.15 13.68
CA TYR A 333 4.12 -19.22 14.96
C TYR A 333 3.60 -20.64 15.24
N SER A 334 3.48 -20.99 16.52
CA SER A 334 3.00 -22.31 16.96
C SER A 334 1.48 -22.41 17.14
N SER A 335 0.77 -21.27 17.03
CA SER A 335 -0.68 -21.14 17.16
C SER A 335 -1.24 -20.17 16.12
N ASN A 336 -2.51 -20.37 15.75
CA ASN A 336 -3.29 -19.46 14.90
C ASN A 336 -4.62 -19.16 15.62
N PRO A 337 -4.82 -17.94 16.14
CA PRO A 337 -3.88 -16.81 16.14
C PRO A 337 -2.65 -17.01 17.03
N PRO A 338 -1.55 -16.26 16.78
CA PRO A 338 -0.33 -16.41 17.55
C PRO A 338 -0.47 -15.87 18.97
N THR A 339 0.05 -16.63 19.92
CA THR A 339 0.03 -16.30 21.36
C THR A 339 1.39 -15.91 21.92
N SER A 340 2.46 -16.09 21.16
CA SER A 340 3.85 -15.84 21.55
C SER A 340 4.76 -15.91 20.32
N GLY A 341 6.04 -15.56 20.47
CA GLY A 341 7.05 -15.67 19.40
C GLY A 341 7.49 -14.30 18.89
N ALA A 342 7.92 -14.23 17.63
CA ALA A 342 8.44 -13.01 17.02
C ALA A 342 7.40 -11.86 17.06
N HIS A 343 7.82 -10.65 17.44
CA HIS A 343 6.96 -9.47 17.56
C HIS A 343 7.71 -8.17 17.29
N LEU A 344 6.96 -7.10 17.06
CA LEU A 344 7.52 -5.75 16.87
C LEU A 344 7.93 -5.13 18.22
N PRO A 345 8.88 -4.17 18.24
CA PRO A 345 9.32 -3.49 19.46
C PRO A 345 8.35 -2.38 19.95
N PHE A 346 7.12 -2.36 19.44
CA PHE A 346 6.06 -1.44 19.83
C PHE A 346 4.71 -2.14 19.77
N ILE A 347 3.75 -1.70 20.59
CA ILE A 347 2.41 -2.27 20.66
C ILE A 347 1.44 -1.51 19.74
N ALA A 348 0.33 -2.14 19.39
CA ALA A 348 -0.83 -1.42 18.86
C ALA A 348 -1.51 -0.62 19.98
N ASP A 349 -2.18 0.48 19.62
CA ASP A 349 -3.10 1.15 20.54
C ASP A 349 -4.21 0.18 20.97
N TRP A 350 -4.71 0.35 22.19
CA TRP A 350 -5.86 -0.42 22.66
C TRP A 350 -7.14 0.08 22.00
N GLY A 351 -8.10 -0.82 21.78
CA GLY A 351 -9.38 -0.46 21.16
C GLY A 351 -9.82 -1.38 20.02
N ALA A 352 -10.89 -0.96 19.36
CA ALA A 352 -11.50 -1.68 18.25
C ALA A 352 -10.94 -1.19 16.91
N TYR A 353 -10.56 -2.15 16.07
CA TYR A 353 -10.05 -1.92 14.72
C TYR A 353 -11.01 -2.51 13.69
N GLN A 354 -11.23 -1.76 12.61
CA GLN A 354 -12.09 -2.18 11.49
C GLN A 354 -11.33 -2.94 10.40
N VAL A 355 -10.00 -2.95 10.48
CA VAL A 355 -9.11 -3.67 9.55
C VAL A 355 -8.18 -4.59 10.33
N PRO A 356 -7.72 -5.70 9.73
CA PRO A 356 -6.80 -6.61 10.40
C PRO A 356 -5.52 -5.88 10.83
N LEU A 357 -4.97 -6.26 11.98
CA LEU A 357 -3.67 -5.76 12.43
C LEU A 357 -2.56 -6.78 12.15
N PRO A 358 -1.33 -6.33 11.85
CA PRO A 358 -0.18 -7.23 11.74
C PRO A 358 -0.05 -8.11 13.00
N LEU A 359 0.17 -9.41 12.81
CA LEU A 359 0.20 -10.36 13.93
C LEU A 359 1.32 -10.06 14.92
N ALA A 360 2.53 -9.79 14.40
CA ALA A 360 3.69 -9.42 15.21
C ALA A 360 3.48 -8.17 16.08
N LEU A 361 2.59 -7.25 15.66
CA LEU A 361 2.22 -6.08 16.46
C LEU A 361 1.40 -6.51 17.69
N GLN A 362 0.38 -7.35 17.45
CA GLN A 362 -0.52 -7.86 18.47
C GLN A 362 0.19 -8.79 19.47
N VAL A 363 1.17 -9.59 19.01
CA VAL A 363 1.95 -10.46 19.91
C VAL A 363 2.69 -9.65 20.97
N TYR A 364 3.12 -8.40 20.68
CA TYR A 364 3.72 -7.56 21.73
C TYR A 364 2.67 -7.03 22.73
N ASN A 365 1.45 -6.69 22.28
CA ASN A 365 0.33 -6.41 23.21
C ASN A 365 0.10 -7.58 24.18
N LEU A 366 0.13 -8.83 23.69
CA LEU A 366 0.00 -10.02 24.53
C LEU A 366 1.14 -10.12 25.56
N LYS A 367 2.39 -9.88 25.13
CA LYS A 367 3.56 -9.88 26.02
C LYS A 367 3.47 -8.78 27.08
N ALA A 368 2.89 -7.63 26.74
CA ALA A 368 2.64 -6.52 27.66
C ALA A 368 1.44 -6.77 28.61
N GLY A 369 0.87 -7.98 28.64
CA GLY A 369 -0.25 -8.35 29.51
C GLY A 369 -1.63 -8.00 28.95
N GLY A 370 -1.71 -7.70 27.65
CA GLY A 370 -2.97 -7.50 26.95
C GLY A 370 -3.69 -8.80 26.61
N VAL A 371 -4.97 -8.65 26.27
CA VAL A 371 -5.80 -9.68 25.69
C VAL A 371 -6.26 -9.21 24.32
N VAL A 372 -6.04 -10.04 23.30
CA VAL A 372 -6.50 -9.76 21.94
C VAL A 372 -7.72 -10.61 21.66
N ILE A 373 -8.80 -9.96 21.26
CA ILE A 373 -10.01 -10.60 20.75
C ILE A 373 -9.98 -10.45 19.24
N GLN A 374 -9.97 -11.56 18.53
CA GLN A 374 -10.07 -11.60 17.08
C GLN A 374 -11.37 -12.24 16.65
N TYR A 375 -11.90 -11.80 15.51
CA TYR A 375 -13.09 -12.39 14.90
C TYR A 375 -12.90 -12.65 13.40
N ASN A 376 -13.47 -13.75 12.91
CA ASN A 376 -13.48 -14.13 11.51
C ASN A 376 -14.91 -14.43 11.08
N CYS A 377 -15.51 -13.46 10.40
CA CYS A 377 -16.89 -13.57 9.96
C CYS A 377 -16.94 -13.81 8.45
N ARG A 378 -17.10 -15.08 8.06
CA ARG A 378 -17.24 -15.49 6.65
C ARG A 378 -18.41 -14.82 5.90
N LYS A 379 -19.35 -14.28 6.66
CA LYS A 379 -20.44 -13.39 6.21
C LYS A 379 -20.53 -12.24 7.20
N PRO A 380 -21.01 -11.05 6.80
CA PRO A 380 -21.21 -9.94 7.73
C PRO A 380 -21.95 -10.38 9.01
N CYS A 381 -21.35 -10.07 10.17
CA CYS A 381 -21.81 -10.53 11.49
C CYS A 381 -21.94 -9.36 12.50
N PRO A 382 -22.60 -8.25 12.14
CA PRO A 382 -22.58 -7.02 12.94
C PRO A 382 -23.00 -7.23 14.40
N ASP A 383 -23.96 -8.13 14.65
CA ASP A 383 -24.41 -8.46 16.00
C ASP A 383 -23.31 -9.10 16.87
N THR A 384 -22.44 -9.93 16.28
CA THR A 384 -21.30 -10.52 17.01
C THR A 384 -20.27 -9.44 17.30
N VAL A 385 -19.94 -8.60 16.32
CA VAL A 385 -18.97 -7.52 16.47
C VAL A 385 -19.41 -6.53 17.56
N ALA A 386 -20.67 -6.08 17.53
CA ALA A 386 -21.21 -5.15 18.52
C ALA A 386 -21.16 -5.72 19.96
N LYS A 387 -21.38 -7.04 20.12
CA LYS A 387 -21.23 -7.71 21.42
C LYS A 387 -19.78 -7.74 21.90
N LEU A 388 -18.83 -8.01 21.00
CA LEU A 388 -17.39 -7.98 21.30
C LEU A 388 -16.93 -6.56 21.65
N GLU A 389 -17.43 -5.54 20.96
CA GLU A 389 -17.19 -4.12 21.28
C GLU A 389 -17.70 -3.78 22.69
N GLY A 390 -18.90 -4.25 23.06
CA GLY A 390 -19.40 -4.09 24.42
C GLY A 390 -18.55 -4.81 25.49
N VAL A 391 -17.86 -5.91 25.13
CA VAL A 391 -16.86 -6.51 26.02
C VAL A 391 -15.63 -5.62 26.14
N LEU A 392 -15.10 -5.12 25.02
CA LEU A 392 -13.94 -4.24 24.98
C LEU A 392 -14.15 -2.97 25.81
N GLU A 393 -15.34 -2.37 25.77
CA GLU A 393 -15.66 -1.16 26.54
C GLU A 393 -15.48 -1.34 28.07
N ARG A 394 -15.53 -2.58 28.57
CA ARG A 394 -15.25 -2.89 29.99
C ARG A 394 -13.75 -2.93 30.31
N TYR A 395 -12.90 -3.05 29.30
CA TYR A 395 -11.45 -3.26 29.42
C TYR A 395 -10.63 -2.40 28.45
N PRO A 396 -10.86 -1.07 28.38
CA PRO A 396 -10.29 -0.21 27.34
C PRO A 396 -8.75 -0.11 27.37
N GLU A 397 -8.11 -0.47 28.49
CA GLU A 397 -6.66 -0.41 28.69
C GLU A 397 -5.94 -1.75 28.44
N TYR A 398 -6.69 -2.84 28.23
CA TYR A 398 -6.13 -4.20 28.17
C TYR A 398 -6.58 -4.99 26.94
N VAL A 399 -7.68 -4.58 26.29
CA VAL A 399 -8.30 -5.35 25.22
C VAL A 399 -8.12 -4.67 23.88
N LEU A 400 -7.64 -5.44 22.93
CA LEU A 400 -7.62 -5.10 21.52
C LEU A 400 -8.66 -5.96 20.79
N LEU A 401 -9.47 -5.36 19.93
CA LEU A 401 -10.45 -6.07 19.09
C LEU A 401 -10.13 -5.82 17.62
N ALA A 402 -9.90 -6.87 16.83
CA ALA A 402 -9.63 -6.73 15.40
C ALA A 402 -10.17 -7.91 14.56
N PRO A 403 -10.56 -7.70 13.29
CA PRO A 403 -10.86 -8.80 12.39
C PRO A 403 -9.58 -9.59 12.09
N TYR A 404 -9.68 -10.91 12.06
CA TYR A 404 -8.60 -11.79 11.61
C TYR A 404 -9.10 -12.93 10.70
N PRO A 405 -9.30 -12.64 9.41
CA PRO A 405 -9.85 -13.58 8.42
C PRO A 405 -9.06 -14.87 8.15
N LEU A 406 -7.80 -14.98 8.60
CA LEU A 406 -6.96 -16.17 8.37
C LEU A 406 -6.99 -17.20 9.51
N MET A 407 -7.76 -16.98 10.57
CA MET A 407 -8.01 -18.00 11.60
C MET A 407 -9.23 -18.87 11.25
N GLU A 408 -9.29 -20.09 11.78
CA GLU A 408 -10.37 -21.03 11.44
C GLU A 408 -11.69 -20.73 12.16
N SER A 409 -11.61 -20.40 13.45
CA SER A 409 -12.76 -20.16 14.34
C SER A 409 -13.39 -18.78 14.12
N LYS A 410 -14.66 -18.62 14.52
CA LYS A 410 -15.37 -17.35 14.40
C LYS A 410 -14.84 -16.29 15.35
N ILE A 411 -14.45 -16.69 16.56
CA ILE A 411 -13.88 -15.83 17.59
C ILE A 411 -12.66 -16.54 18.20
N ALA A 412 -11.60 -15.79 18.45
CA ALA A 412 -10.45 -16.23 19.24
C ALA A 412 -10.13 -15.17 20.30
N VAL A 413 -9.79 -15.62 21.50
CA VAL A 413 -9.30 -14.76 22.58
C VAL A 413 -7.91 -15.26 22.96
N THR A 414 -6.92 -14.37 22.85
CA THR A 414 -5.52 -14.70 23.11
C THR A 414 -4.92 -13.83 24.21
N ALA A 415 -4.09 -14.47 25.03
CA ALA A 415 -3.14 -13.85 25.95
C ALA A 415 -1.78 -14.51 25.73
N TRP A 416 -0.71 -14.03 26.39
CA TRP A 416 0.62 -14.61 26.19
C TRP A 416 0.63 -16.12 26.51
N GLY A 417 0.92 -16.95 25.49
CA GLY A 417 0.90 -18.41 25.57
C GLY A 417 -0.48 -19.05 25.83
N LYS A 418 -1.58 -18.31 25.70
CA LYS A 418 -2.96 -18.78 25.95
C LYS A 418 -3.87 -18.47 24.77
N LEU A 419 -4.68 -19.45 24.38
CA LEU A 419 -5.65 -19.33 23.29
C LEU A 419 -6.92 -20.07 23.68
N GLU A 420 -8.05 -19.40 23.51
CA GLU A 420 -9.38 -20.00 23.52
C GLU A 420 -10.14 -19.58 22.26
N THR A 421 -10.85 -20.51 21.64
CA THR A 421 -11.60 -20.27 20.40
C THR A 421 -13.06 -20.64 20.56
N PHE A 422 -13.92 -19.89 19.85
CA PHE A 422 -15.36 -20.05 19.92
C PHE A 422 -15.97 -19.99 18.52
N ASP A 423 -16.96 -20.86 18.29
CA ASP A 423 -17.79 -20.81 17.08
C ASP A 423 -18.95 -19.83 17.22
N GLU A 424 -19.32 -19.47 18.46
CA GLU A 424 -20.37 -18.50 18.76
C GLU A 424 -19.98 -17.60 19.95
N PHE A 425 -20.62 -16.45 20.08
CA PHE A 425 -20.32 -15.51 21.18
C PHE A 425 -20.75 -16.09 22.53
N ASP A 426 -19.78 -16.31 23.42
CA ASP A 426 -19.98 -16.68 24.82
C ASP A 426 -19.37 -15.61 25.72
N GLU A 427 -20.20 -14.69 26.20
CA GLU A 427 -19.75 -13.58 27.03
C GLU A 427 -19.07 -14.03 28.32
N ALA A 428 -19.63 -15.05 28.99
CA ALA A 428 -19.14 -15.48 30.30
C ALA A 428 -17.73 -16.06 30.19
N SER A 429 -17.50 -16.92 29.18
CA SER A 429 -16.19 -17.52 28.92
C SER A 429 -15.16 -16.48 28.47
N ILE A 430 -15.54 -15.56 27.57
CA ILE A 430 -14.67 -14.48 27.10
C ILE A 430 -14.26 -13.56 28.27
N VAL A 431 -15.21 -13.12 29.09
CA VAL A 431 -14.95 -12.26 30.26
C VAL A 431 -14.06 -12.99 31.28
N ASN A 432 -14.34 -14.26 31.55
CA ASN A 432 -13.51 -15.05 32.46
C ASN A 432 -12.08 -15.20 31.94
N PHE A 433 -11.88 -15.43 30.64
CA PHE A 433 -10.56 -15.46 30.03
C PHE A 433 -9.83 -14.11 30.21
N ILE A 434 -10.51 -13.00 29.98
CA ILE A 434 -9.93 -11.66 30.16
C ILE A 434 -9.52 -11.42 31.61
N GLU A 435 -10.40 -11.68 32.57
CA GLU A 435 -10.12 -11.46 34.00
C GLU A 435 -8.94 -12.29 34.52
N ILE A 436 -8.77 -13.51 34.03
CA ILE A 436 -7.68 -14.40 34.44
C ILE A 436 -6.33 -13.93 33.88
N ASN A 437 -6.29 -13.31 32.70
CA ASN A 437 -5.05 -13.06 31.96
C ASN A 437 -4.64 -11.58 31.84
N LYS A 438 -5.55 -10.62 31.99
CA LYS A 438 -5.23 -9.19 31.83
C LYS A 438 -4.18 -8.73 32.85
N GLY A 439 -3.26 -7.87 32.40
CA GLY A 439 -2.22 -7.26 33.23
C GLY A 439 -1.05 -8.18 33.61
N ILE A 440 -1.00 -9.42 33.10
CA ILE A 440 0.12 -10.33 33.33
C ILE A 440 1.18 -10.09 32.26
N ALA A 441 2.10 -9.16 32.53
CA ALA A 441 3.20 -8.86 31.61
C ALA A 441 4.30 -9.93 31.66
N HIS A 442 4.86 -10.26 30.50
CA HIS A 442 5.88 -11.28 30.27
C HIS A 442 7.16 -10.65 29.71
N HIS A 443 7.72 -9.71 30.45
CA HIS A 443 9.10 -9.28 30.26
C HIS A 443 9.98 -10.31 30.97
N ALA A 444 10.79 -11.06 30.22
CA ALA A 444 11.93 -11.73 30.83
C ALA A 444 12.82 -10.65 31.48
N ASP A 445 13.55 -10.99 32.55
CA ASP A 445 14.58 -10.18 33.20
C ASP A 445 15.76 -9.83 32.25
N SER A 446 15.50 -9.33 31.03
CA SER A 446 16.43 -8.50 30.31
C SER A 446 16.23 -7.09 30.86
N GLY A 447 17.18 -6.62 31.68
CA GLY A 447 17.15 -5.36 32.43
C GLY A 447 17.01 -4.10 31.59
N ASP A 448 15.92 -3.97 30.87
CA ASP A 448 15.53 -2.79 30.12
C ASP A 448 14.47 -2.05 30.95
N GLN A 449 14.96 -1.37 31.99
CA GLN A 449 14.20 -0.29 32.61
C GLN A 449 14.24 0.92 31.68
N SER A 450 13.41 0.93 30.65
CA SER A 450 12.91 2.19 30.09
C SER A 450 11.52 2.43 30.67
N SER A 451 11.52 3.16 31.78
CA SER A 451 10.32 3.77 32.35
C SER A 451 9.69 4.71 31.32
N TYR A 452 8.39 4.50 31.06
CA TYR A 452 7.52 5.43 30.34
C TYR A 452 7.44 6.81 31.01
#